data_AF-A0A6V7IFN8-F1
#
_entry.id   AF-A0A6V7IFN8-F1
#
_cell.length_a   1.000
_cell.length_b   1.000
_cell.length_c   1.000
_cell.angle_alpha   90.00
_cell.angle_beta   90.00
_cell.angle_gamma   90.00
#
_symmetry.space_group_name_H-M   'P 1'
#
loop_
_entity.id
_entity.type
_entity.pdbx_description
1 polymer ?
#
loop_
_entity_poly.entity_id
_entity_poly.type
_entity_poly.pdbx_seq_one_letter_code
_entity_poly.pdbx_strand_id
1 'polypeptide(L)' 'RSSTNLWGEWMGVIHGDEVEYVFGHPLNETLEYKQSERDLSLNMIRTYASFAYTG' A
#
# COMPACT_ATOMS: atom_id res chain seq x y z
N ARG A 1 1.38 -8.33 -4.79
CA ARG A 1 0.04 -8.37 -4.17
C ARG A 1 0.19 -8.25 -2.67
N SER A 2 -0.74 -7.58 -2.00
CA SER A 2 -0.77 -7.50 -0.53
C SER A 2 -0.93 -8.88 0.10
N SER A 3 -0.26 -9.10 1.22
CA SER A 3 -0.32 -10.34 1.99
C SER A 3 -1.73 -10.67 2.48
N THR A 4 -2.57 -9.66 2.62
CA THR A 4 -3.98 -9.73 3.03
C THR A 4 -4.98 -9.84 1.88
N ASN A 5 -4.51 -9.89 0.62
CA ASN A 5 -5.41 -9.89 -0.54
C ASN A 5 -6.24 -11.19 -0.61
N LEU A 6 -7.57 -11.04 -0.72
CA LEU A 6 -8.56 -12.12 -0.75
C LEU A 6 -8.70 -12.81 -2.12
N TRP A 7 -8.17 -12.22 -3.19
CA TRP A 7 -8.25 -12.73 -4.54
C TRP A 7 -7.31 -13.92 -4.74
N GLY A 8 -7.65 -14.78 -5.72
CA GLY A 8 -6.85 -15.96 -6.05
C GLY A 8 -5.43 -15.59 -6.46
N GLU A 9 -4.45 -16.43 -6.13
CA GLU A 9 -3.03 -16.10 -6.32
C GLU A 9 -2.66 -15.75 -7.77
N TRP A 10 -3.32 -16.41 -8.72
CA TRP A 10 -3.16 -16.22 -10.15
C TRP A 10 -3.54 -14.81 -10.63
N MET A 11 -4.33 -14.07 -9.84
CA MET A 11 -4.74 -12.71 -10.17
C MET A 11 -3.63 -11.69 -9.94
N GLY A 12 -2.58 -12.04 -9.19
CA GLY A 12 -1.42 -11.17 -9.00
C GLY A 12 -1.78 -9.85 -8.33
N VAL A 13 -1.48 -8.73 -8.99
CA VAL A 13 -1.83 -7.36 -8.55
C VAL A 13 -3.01 -6.89 -9.38
N ILE A 14 -4.14 -6.63 -8.73
CA ILE A 14 -5.35 -6.20 -9.43
C ILE A 14 -5.43 -4.67 -9.48
N HIS A 15 -6.23 -4.16 -10.41
CA HIS A 15 -6.49 -2.73 -10.50
C HIS A 15 -7.05 -2.19 -9.17
N GLY A 16 -6.41 -1.16 -8.60
CA GLY A 16 -6.81 -0.54 -7.34
C GLY A 16 -6.07 -1.07 -6.10
N ASP A 17 -5.25 -2.12 -6.21
CA ASP A 17 -4.43 -2.62 -5.10
C ASP A 17 -3.48 -1.53 -4.54
N GLU A 18 -3.11 -0.53 -5.34
CA GLU A 18 -2.24 0.56 -4.91
C GLU A 18 -2.93 1.56 -3.98
N VAL A 19 -4.26 1.68 -4.06
CA VAL A 19 -5.04 2.70 -3.34
C VAL A 19 -4.84 2.56 -1.84
N GLU A 20 -4.92 1.34 -1.31
CA GLU A 20 -4.76 1.11 0.12
C GLU A 20 -3.37 1.56 0.64
N TYR A 21 -2.32 1.43 -0.18
CA TYR A 21 -0.96 1.86 0.19
C TYR A 21 -0.79 3.37 0.11
N VAL A 22 -1.37 4.01 -0.91
CA VAL A 22 -1.35 5.49 -1.05
C VAL A 22 -2.06 6.15 0.12
N PHE A 23 -3.13 5.54 0.63
CA PHE A 23 -3.91 6.06 1.76
C PHE A 23 -3.50 5.54 3.14
N GLY A 24 -2.41 4.77 3.23
CA GLY A 24 -1.83 4.37 4.52
C GLY A 24 -2.57 3.24 5.24
N HIS A 25 -3.38 2.44 4.55
CA HIS A 25 -4.07 1.30 5.15
C HIS A 25 -3.10 0.30 5.82
N PRO A 26 -1.92 -0.02 5.22
CA PRO A 26 -0.92 -0.86 5.88
C PRO A 26 -0.38 -0.30 7.19
N LEU A 27 -0.51 1.00 7.46
CA LEU A 27 -0.05 1.62 8.71
C LEU A 27 -1.01 1.39 9.87
N ASN A 28 -2.22 0.87 9.63
CA ASN A 28 -3.13 0.47 10.68
C ASN A 28 -2.55 -0.74 11.45
N GLU A 29 -2.21 -0.54 12.72
CA GLU A 29 -1.66 -1.60 13.59
C GLU A 29 -2.71 -2.63 14.02
N THR A 30 -4.01 -2.34 13.84
CA THR A 30 -5.08 -3.33 14.08
C THR A 30 -5.20 -4.35 12.94
N LEU A 31 -4.45 -4.18 11.85
CA LEU A 31 -4.45 -5.06 10.69
C LEU A 31 -3.10 -5.74 10.53
N GLU A 32 -3.11 -6.97 10.03
CA GLU A 32 -1.90 -7.75 9.78
C GLU A 32 -1.30 -7.37 8.42
N TYR A 33 -0.20 -6.63 8.45
CA TYR A 33 0.63 -6.35 7.29
C TYR A 33 2.08 -6.65 7.61
N LYS A 34 2.84 -7.11 6.60
CA LYS A 34 4.28 -7.31 6.73
C LYS A 34 4.99 -5.96 6.89
N GLN A 35 6.13 -5.95 7.58
CA GLN A 35 6.92 -4.72 7.72
C GLN A 35 7.27 -4.09 6.37
N SER A 36 7.61 -4.90 5.37
CA SER A 36 7.89 -4.43 4.01
C SER A 36 6.71 -3.71 3.34
N GLU A 37 5.47 -4.09 3.68
CA GLU A 37 4.25 -3.46 3.14
C GLU A 37 3.99 -2.12 3.83
N ARG A 38 4.29 -2.02 5.13
CA ARG A 38 4.26 -0.77 5.89
C ARG A 38 5.29 0.21 5.35
N ASP A 39 6.52 -0.26 5.13
CA ASP A 39 7.60 0.53 4.56
C ASP A 39 7.26 1.02 3.14
N LEU A 40 6.68 0.14 2.31
CA LEU A 40 6.18 0.50 0.98
C LEU A 40 5.11 1.59 1.05
N SER A 41 4.12 1.46 1.94
CA SER A 41 3.06 2.47 2.11
C SER A 41 3.64 3.83 2.52
N LEU A 42 4.56 3.85 3.49
CA LEU A 42 5.27 5.09 3.88
C LEU A 42 6.01 5.73 2.71
N ASN A 43 6.68 4.92 1.90
CA ASN A 43 7.40 5.43 0.72
C ASN A 43 6.44 6.01 -0.31
N MET A 44 5.31 5.34 -0.60
CA MET A 44 4.30 5.86 -1.52
C MET A 44 3.69 7.17 -1.02
N ILE A 45 3.28 7.23 0.26
CA ILE A 45 2.74 8.46 0.86
C ILE A 45 3.76 9.61 0.73
N ARG A 46 5.03 9.36 1.06
CA ARG A 46 6.09 10.37 0.93
C ARG A 46 6.26 10.84 -0.51
N THR A 47 6.28 9.92 -1.48
CA THR A 47 6.41 10.28 -2.89
C THR A 47 5.21 11.10 -3.38
N TYR A 48 3.99 10.69 -3.05
CA TYR A 48 2.77 11.43 -3.38
C TYR A 48 2.73 12.81 -2.71
N ALA A 49 3.09 12.90 -1.43
CA ALA A 49 3.13 14.15 -0.68
C ALA A 49 4.20 15.10 -1.22
N SER A 50 5.40 14.60 -1.54
CA SER A 50 6.46 15.39 -2.16
C SER A 50 6.00 15.95 -3.50
N PHE A 51 5.44 15.11 -4.38
CA PHE A 51 4.91 15.56 -5.67
C PHE A 51 3.79 16.60 -5.49
N ALA A 52 2.86 16.39 -4.57
CA ALA A 52 1.80 17.36 -4.29
C ALA A 52 2.35 18.69 -3.75
N TYR A 53 3.47 18.66 -3.01
CA TYR A 53 4.07 19.85 -2.41
C TYR A 53 4.97 20.62 -3.38
N THR A 54 5.73 19.94 -4.25
CA THR A 54 6.75 20.57 -5.11
C THR A 54 6.53 20.43 -6.61
N GLY A 55 5.58 19.61 -7.06
CA GLY A 55 5.54 19.11 -8.44
C GLY A 55 6.63 18.08 -8.71
#